data_AF-X1T0N4-F1
#
_entry.id   AF-X1T0N4-F1
#
_cell.length_a   1.000
_cell.length_b   1.000
_cell.length_c   1.000
_cell.angle_alpha   90.00
_cell.angle_beta   90.00
_cell.angle_gamma   90.00
#
_symmetry.space_group_name_H-M   'P 1'
#
loop_
_entity.id
_entity.type
_entity.pdbx_description
1 polymer ?
#
loop_
_entity_poly.entity_id
_entity_poly.type
_entity_poly.pdbx_seq_one_letter_code
_entity_poly.pdbx_strand_id
1 'polypeptide(L)'
;QKLNYDLDTNTWSFGVVSLSGEPTSWVAGNYPTTLTFFQGRSWWAGVQSNPQTFWASKSNNETTVENELENLTVGTEANDGLEFSLSKAGRIRWMEGGGNLVIGTNAGEFLINGSQGLITPDDIDVIKT
;
A
#
# COMPACT_ATOMS: atom_id res chain seq x y z
N GLN A 1 -10.50 0.67 -12.94
CA GLN A 1 -10.68 1.93 -13.70
C GLN A 1 -10.62 3.07 -12.70
N LYS A 2 -10.02 4.20 -13.08
CA LYS A 2 -9.87 5.40 -12.27
C LYS A 2 -10.91 6.42 -12.73
N LEU A 3 -11.48 7.16 -11.80
CA LEU A 3 -12.37 8.27 -12.13
C LEU A 3 -11.56 9.56 -12.07
N ASN A 4 -11.45 10.24 -13.20
CA ASN A 4 -10.71 11.50 -13.33
C ASN A 4 -11.70 12.65 -13.45
N TYR A 5 -11.39 13.75 -12.77
CA TYR A 5 -12.13 15.00 -12.87
C TYR A 5 -11.25 16.05 -13.51
N ASP A 6 -11.74 16.68 -14.57
CA ASP A 6 -11.08 17.78 -15.24
C ASP A 6 -11.72 19.10 -14.77
N LEU A 7 -10.90 19.98 -14.18
CA LEU A 7 -11.32 21.28 -13.64
C LEU A 7 -11.58 22.31 -14.75
N ASP A 8 -10.88 22.21 -15.89
CA ASP A 8 -11.00 23.16 -17.00
C ASP A 8 -12.27 22.87 -17.80
N THR A 9 -12.60 21.60 -17.97
CA THR A 9 -13.80 21.17 -18.71
C THR A 9 -15.00 20.85 -17.82
N ASN A 10 -14.81 20.76 -16.50
CA ASN A 10 -15.83 20.39 -15.52
C ASN A 10 -16.51 19.04 -15.88
N THR A 11 -15.70 18.05 -16.28
CA THR A 11 -16.18 16.73 -16.72
C THR A 11 -15.56 15.58 -15.94
N TRP A 12 -16.32 14.49 -15.82
CA TRP A 12 -15.86 13.23 -15.26
C TRP A 12 -15.55 12.25 -16.39
N SER A 13 -14.40 11.58 -16.30
CA SER A 13 -13.99 10.56 -17.27
C SER A 13 -13.42 9.32 -16.58
N PHE A 14 -13.56 8.16 -17.23
CA PHE A 14 -12.92 6.93 -16.76
C PHE A 14 -11.57 6.74 -17.43
N GLY A 15 -10.53 6.58 -16.61
CA GLY A 15 -9.19 6.18 -17.02
C GLY A 15 -8.90 4.71 -16.70
N VAL A 16 -7.89 4.17 -17.37
CA VAL A 16 -7.27 2.90 -16.98
C VAL A 16 -6.44 3.14 -15.71
N VAL A 17 -6.50 2.21 -14.76
CA VAL A 17 -5.56 2.19 -13.63
C VAL A 17 -4.35 1.41 -14.11
N SER A 18 -3.22 2.07 -14.22
CA SER A 18 -1.94 1.45 -14.54
C SER A 18 -1.07 1.53 -13.29
N LEU A 19 -0.65 0.38 -12.80
CA LEU A 19 0.31 0.32 -11.71
C LEU A 19 1.72 0.52 -12.29
N SER A 20 2.60 1.08 -11.48
CA SER A 20 4.03 1.17 -11.76
C SER A 20 4.79 0.51 -10.64
N GLY A 21 5.83 -0.27 -10.95
CA GLY A 21 6.62 -0.96 -9.94
C GLY A 21 5.85 -2.06 -9.21
N GLU A 22 4.77 -2.61 -9.80
CA GLU A 22 4.06 -3.72 -9.18
C GLU A 22 4.97 -4.95 -9.01
N PRO A 23 4.81 -5.71 -7.91
CA PRO A 23 5.53 -6.97 -7.73
C PRO A 23 5.28 -7.93 -8.88
N THR A 24 6.32 -8.64 -9.31
CA THR A 24 6.24 -9.62 -10.42
C THR A 24 5.29 -10.79 -10.15
N SER A 25 4.92 -11.00 -8.88
CA SER A 25 3.91 -11.99 -8.48
C SER A 25 2.48 -11.58 -8.84
N TRP A 26 2.21 -10.30 -9.14
CA TRP A 26 0.89 -9.79 -9.44
C TRP A 26 0.47 -10.13 -10.86
N VAL A 27 -0.02 -11.35 -11.03
CA VAL A 27 -0.47 -11.91 -12.31
C VAL A 27 -1.94 -12.33 -12.23
N ALA A 28 -2.53 -12.65 -13.38
CA ALA A 28 -3.91 -13.15 -13.45
C ALA A 28 -4.15 -14.30 -12.46
N GLY A 29 -5.12 -14.13 -11.56
CA GLY A 29 -5.43 -15.09 -10.50
C GLY A 29 -4.58 -14.96 -9.22
N ASN A 30 -3.61 -14.05 -9.19
CA ASN A 30 -2.72 -13.82 -8.05
C ASN A 30 -2.50 -12.32 -7.79
N TYR A 31 -3.60 -11.57 -7.70
CA TYR A 31 -3.58 -10.15 -7.32
C TYR A 31 -3.81 -9.95 -5.82
N PRO A 32 -3.46 -8.78 -5.27
CA PRO A 32 -3.88 -8.39 -3.93
C PRO A 32 -5.40 -8.50 -3.77
N THR A 33 -5.84 -8.84 -2.57
CA THR A 33 -7.27 -8.95 -2.25
C THR A 33 -7.73 -7.92 -1.23
N THR A 34 -6.81 -7.09 -0.75
CA THR A 34 -7.05 -6.06 0.27
C THR A 34 -6.33 -4.78 -0.13
N LEU A 35 -7.01 -3.66 0.10
CA LEU A 35 -6.53 -2.31 -0.17
C LEU A 35 -6.98 -1.40 0.99
N THR A 36 -6.09 -0.54 1.47
CA THR A 36 -6.45 0.56 2.37
C THR A 36 -5.60 1.80 2.07
N PHE A 37 -5.98 2.95 2.61
CA PHE A 37 -5.22 4.18 2.48
C PHE A 37 -4.78 4.65 3.86
N PHE A 38 -3.49 4.92 4.00
CA PHE A 38 -2.91 5.36 5.26
C PHE A 38 -1.62 6.12 5.02
N GLN A 39 -1.43 7.24 5.73
CA GLN A 39 -0.27 8.13 5.61
C GLN A 39 0.05 8.58 4.17
N GLY A 40 -0.97 8.89 3.38
CA GLY A 40 -0.80 9.35 2.00
C GLY A 40 -0.28 8.27 1.04
N ARG A 41 -0.42 6.99 1.42
CA ARG A 41 -0.06 5.82 0.61
C ARG A 41 -1.27 4.91 0.41
N SER A 42 -1.27 4.19 -0.69
CA SER A 42 -2.15 3.03 -0.88
C SER A 42 -1.41 1.80 -0.39
N TRP A 43 -2.11 0.96 0.36
CA TRP A 43 -1.56 -0.25 0.96
C TRP A 43 -2.27 -1.47 0.40
N TRP A 44 -1.49 -2.43 -0.09
CA TRP A 44 -1.98 -3.61 -0.81
C TRP A 44 -1.50 -4.87 -0.11
N ALA A 45 -2.35 -5.88 0.02
CA ALA A 45 -1.94 -7.15 0.62
C ALA A 45 -2.86 -8.32 0.23
N GLY A 46 -2.49 -9.51 0.71
CA GLY A 46 -3.28 -10.73 0.55
C GLY A 46 -3.13 -11.37 -0.82
N VAL A 47 -1.97 -11.22 -1.46
CA VAL A 47 -1.59 -12.00 -2.65
C VAL A 47 -1.44 -13.47 -2.25
N GLN A 48 -1.92 -14.41 -3.06
CA GLN A 48 -1.95 -15.83 -2.66
C GLN A 48 -0.55 -16.45 -2.56
N SER A 49 0.35 -16.11 -3.47
CA SER A 49 1.76 -16.55 -3.43
C SER A 49 2.57 -15.90 -2.32
N ASN A 50 2.17 -14.72 -1.87
CA ASN A 50 2.87 -13.90 -0.89
C ASN A 50 1.90 -13.49 0.23
N PRO A 51 1.36 -14.47 0.98
CA PRO A 51 0.20 -14.26 1.85
C PRO A 51 0.48 -13.34 3.04
N GLN A 52 1.75 -13.22 3.44
CA GLN A 52 2.22 -12.42 4.57
C GLN A 52 2.82 -11.08 4.15
N THR A 53 2.94 -10.85 2.84
CA THR A 53 3.55 -9.65 2.28
C THR A 53 2.48 -8.59 2.05
N PHE A 54 2.86 -7.36 2.36
CA PHE A 54 2.08 -6.16 2.10
C PHE A 54 2.99 -5.11 1.48
N TRP A 55 2.40 -4.30 0.61
CA TRP A 55 3.10 -3.30 -0.17
C TRP A 55 2.44 -1.94 0.03
N ALA A 56 3.23 -0.88 -0.04
CA ALA A 56 2.70 0.48 -0.09
C ALA A 56 3.15 1.17 -1.37
N SER A 57 2.29 2.00 -1.94
CA SER A 57 2.72 2.96 -2.95
C SER A 57 3.71 3.96 -2.36
N LYS A 58 4.39 4.68 -3.25
CA LYS A 58 5.03 5.95 -2.93
C LYS A 58 4.03 6.88 -2.24
N SER A 59 4.54 7.74 -1.36
CA SER A 59 3.75 8.83 -0.79
C SER A 59 3.93 10.09 -1.64
N ASN A 60 2.93 10.95 -1.64
CA ASN A 60 3.02 12.25 -2.31
C ASN A 60 4.11 13.10 -1.64
N ASN A 61 4.82 13.90 -2.44
CA ASN A 61 5.78 14.91 -2.00
C ASN A 61 5.34 16.29 -2.51
N GLU A 62 5.90 17.37 -1.97
CA GLU A 62 5.61 18.76 -2.35
C GLU A 62 5.85 19.06 -3.84
N THR A 63 6.69 18.27 -4.51
CA THR A 63 6.98 18.38 -5.94
C THR A 63 6.06 17.56 -6.82
N THR A 64 5.22 16.69 -6.22
CA THR A 64 4.38 15.76 -6.96
C THR A 64 3.07 16.45 -7.36
N VAL A 65 2.88 16.65 -8.68
CA VAL A 65 1.67 17.27 -9.24
C VAL A 65 0.51 16.29 -9.29
N GLU A 66 0.80 15.02 -9.57
CA GLU A 66 -0.18 13.94 -9.67
C GLU A 66 -0.11 13.03 -8.44
N ASN A 67 -1.17 12.27 -8.18
CA ASN A 67 -1.18 11.35 -7.05
C ASN A 67 -0.34 10.10 -7.33
N GLU A 68 0.48 9.65 -6.38
CA GLU A 68 1.40 8.51 -6.55
C GLU A 68 0.85 7.19 -5.96
N LEU A 69 -0.46 7.13 -5.68
CA LEU A 69 -1.12 5.96 -5.08
C LEU A 69 -1.06 4.70 -5.95
N GLU A 70 -0.73 4.81 -7.23
CA GLU A 70 -0.59 3.67 -8.14
C GLU A 70 0.88 3.28 -8.43
N ASN A 71 1.84 3.97 -7.81
CA ASN A 71 3.27 3.73 -7.99
C ASN A 71 3.87 2.98 -6.79
N LEU A 72 4.18 1.70 -6.95
CA LEU A 72 4.78 0.83 -5.94
C LEU A 72 6.31 0.71 -6.06
N THR A 73 6.95 1.56 -6.86
CA THR A 73 8.41 1.50 -7.05
C THR A 73 9.13 1.72 -5.72
N VAL A 74 9.80 0.66 -5.25
CA VAL A 74 10.58 0.66 -4.02
C VAL A 74 11.93 1.37 -4.20
N GLY A 75 12.45 1.92 -3.11
CA GLY A 75 13.72 2.63 -3.07
C GLY A 75 14.11 2.98 -1.64
N THR A 76 15.07 3.87 -1.49
CA THR A 76 15.63 4.27 -0.19
C THR A 76 15.11 5.61 0.31
N GLU A 77 14.41 6.37 -0.53
CA GLU A 77 13.89 7.68 -0.14
C GLU A 77 12.66 7.52 0.76
N ALA A 78 12.44 8.48 1.66
CA ALA A 78 11.36 8.41 2.63
C ALA A 78 9.96 8.31 1.98
N ASN A 79 9.81 8.78 0.75
CA ASN A 79 8.56 8.74 -0.01
C ASN A 79 8.48 7.60 -1.04
N ASP A 80 9.49 6.72 -1.12
CA ASP A 80 9.47 5.59 -2.03
C ASP A 80 8.44 4.53 -1.64
N GLY A 81 8.10 3.64 -2.57
CA GLY A 81 7.22 2.50 -2.33
C GLY A 81 7.82 1.56 -1.30
N LEU A 82 6.96 0.77 -0.65
CA LEU A 82 7.35 -0.09 0.47
C LEU A 82 6.96 -1.53 0.18
N GLU A 83 7.80 -2.47 0.60
CA GLU A 83 7.49 -3.90 0.60
C GLU A 83 7.94 -4.51 1.93
N PHE A 84 7.00 -5.10 2.65
CA PHE A 84 7.28 -5.74 3.94
C PHE A 84 6.56 -7.07 4.07
N SER A 85 7.15 -7.97 4.85
CA SER A 85 6.55 -9.28 5.15
C SER A 85 6.43 -9.50 6.64
N LEU A 86 5.25 -9.91 7.09
CA LEU A 86 5.03 -10.32 8.48
C LEU A 86 5.84 -11.58 8.79
N SER A 87 6.52 -11.59 9.94
CA SER A 87 7.32 -12.73 10.39
C SER A 87 6.50 -13.94 10.85
N LYS A 88 5.15 -13.82 10.92
CA LYS A 88 4.25 -14.85 11.45
C LYS A 88 3.30 -15.39 10.40
N ALA A 89 3.06 -16.71 10.45
CA ALA A 89 2.19 -17.42 9.51
C ALA A 89 0.76 -16.86 9.51
N GLY A 90 0.19 -16.67 8.32
CA GLY A 90 -1.19 -16.22 8.15
C GLY A 90 -1.34 -15.38 6.90
N ARG A 91 -2.40 -15.64 6.12
CA ARG A 91 -2.74 -14.77 4.99
C ARG A 91 -3.39 -13.49 5.50
N ILE A 92 -2.91 -12.34 5.04
CA ILE A 92 -3.53 -11.05 5.29
C ILE A 92 -4.93 -11.03 4.65
N ARG A 93 -5.94 -10.64 5.44
CA ARG A 93 -7.36 -10.64 5.06
C ARG A 93 -8.00 -9.28 5.07
N TRP A 94 -7.47 -8.34 5.84
CA TRP A 94 -7.93 -6.96 5.88
C TRP A 94 -6.82 -6.07 6.41
N MET A 95 -6.91 -4.78 6.09
CA MET A 95 -6.03 -3.73 6.59
C MET A 95 -6.86 -2.47 6.83
N GLU A 96 -6.55 -1.75 7.90
CA GLU A 96 -7.25 -0.51 8.26
C GLU A 96 -6.25 0.54 8.73
N GLY A 97 -6.33 1.74 8.15
CA GLY A 97 -5.58 2.89 8.61
C GLY A 97 -6.39 3.71 9.62
N GLY A 98 -5.81 3.96 10.80
CA GLY A 98 -6.42 4.80 11.84
C GLY A 98 -5.36 5.68 12.50
N GLY A 99 -5.12 5.49 13.81
CA GLY A 99 -3.92 6.04 14.46
C GLY A 99 -2.64 5.32 14.03
N ASN A 100 -2.77 4.03 13.73
CA ASN A 100 -1.72 3.13 13.26
C ASN A 100 -2.27 2.34 12.06
N LEU A 101 -1.42 1.64 11.32
CA LEU A 101 -1.88 0.67 10.33
C LEU A 101 -2.14 -0.67 11.03
N VAL A 102 -3.38 -1.13 11.02
CA VAL A 102 -3.76 -2.43 11.58
C VAL A 102 -3.91 -3.43 10.47
N ILE A 103 -3.26 -4.59 10.60
CA ILE A 103 -3.29 -5.69 9.64
C ILE A 103 -3.86 -6.93 10.30
N GLY A 104 -4.95 -7.45 9.76
CA GLY A 104 -5.56 -8.69 10.21
C GLY A 104 -5.18 -9.89 9.34
N THR A 105 -4.76 -10.96 10.00
CA THR A 105 -4.45 -12.25 9.37
C THR A 105 -5.35 -13.35 9.92
N ASN A 106 -5.32 -14.53 9.30
CA ASN A 106 -5.95 -15.73 9.87
C ASN A 106 -5.40 -16.15 11.26
N ALA A 107 -4.24 -15.62 11.68
CA ALA A 107 -3.54 -16.03 12.90
C ALA A 107 -3.50 -14.93 13.98
N GLY A 108 -4.13 -13.79 13.73
CA GLY A 108 -4.17 -12.65 14.63
C GLY A 108 -3.99 -11.30 13.93
N GLU A 109 -3.97 -10.26 14.73
CA GLU A 109 -3.90 -8.86 14.32
C GLU A 109 -2.54 -8.24 14.69
N PHE A 110 -2.07 -7.35 13.84
CA PHE A 110 -0.77 -6.70 13.94
C PHE A 110 -0.94 -5.19 13.79
N LEU A 111 -0.26 -4.43 14.63
CA LEU A 111 -0.09 -2.99 14.50
C LEU A 111 1.24 -2.73 13.80
N ILE A 112 1.21 -1.94 12.75
CA ILE A 112 2.38 -1.50 11.99
C ILE A 112 2.54 0.00 12.20
N ASN A 113 3.73 0.40 12.63
CA ASN A 113 4.10 1.78 12.94
C ASN A 113 5.52 2.08 12.47
N GLY A 114 5.87 3.35 12.34
CA GLY A 114 7.27 3.77 12.35
C GLY A 114 7.67 4.24 13.74
N SER A 115 8.95 4.17 14.08
CA SER A 115 9.51 4.64 15.35
C SER A 115 9.22 6.13 15.60
N GLN A 116 9.15 6.94 14.54
CA GLN A 116 8.77 8.36 14.59
C GLN A 116 7.31 8.61 14.18
N GLY A 117 6.49 7.55 14.12
CA GLY A 117 5.08 7.61 13.73
C GLY A 117 4.82 7.59 12.23
N LEU A 118 5.83 7.81 11.38
CA LEU A 118 5.75 7.68 9.92
C LEU A 118 6.40 6.38 9.46
N ILE A 119 5.72 5.62 8.61
CA ILE A 119 6.28 4.40 8.03
C ILE A 119 7.09 4.77 6.79
N THR A 120 8.39 4.49 6.81
CA THR A 120 9.34 4.74 5.70
C THR A 120 10.15 3.48 5.43
N PRO A 121 10.95 3.42 4.33
CA PRO A 121 11.73 2.21 4.03
C PRO A 121 12.66 1.78 5.17
N ASP A 122 13.25 2.75 5.87
CA ASP A 122 14.22 2.53 6.94
C ASP A 122 13.61 2.49 8.35
N ASP A 123 12.30 2.79 8.49
CA ASP A 123 11.63 2.88 9.79
C ASP A 123 10.28 2.15 9.79
N ILE A 124 10.30 0.89 10.26
CA ILE A 124 9.12 0.07 10.49
C ILE A 124 9.23 -0.77 11.77
N ASP A 125 8.15 -0.78 12.54
CA ASP A 125 7.92 -1.60 13.73
C ASP A 125 6.63 -2.39 13.56
N VAL A 126 6.66 -3.66 13.97
CA VAL A 126 5.57 -4.63 13.82
C VAL A 126 5.25 -5.24 15.17
N ILE A 127 4.13 -4.80 15.75
CA ILE A 127 3.69 -5.22 17.08
C ILE A 127 2.50 -6.16 16.95
N LYS A 128 2.61 -7.35 17.57
CA LYS A 128 1.46 -8.27 17.66
C LYS A 128 0.54 -7.82 18.79
N THR A 129 -0.76 -7.75 18.51
CA THR A 129 -1.81 -7.56 19.53
C THR A 129 -2.16 -8.83 20.30
#